data_AF-A0A524M0G2-F1
#
_entry.id   AF-A0A524M0G2-F1
#
_cell.length_a   1.000
_cell.length_b   1.000
_cell.length_c   1.000
_cell.angle_alpha   90.00
_cell.angle_beta   90.00
_cell.angle_gamma   90.00
#
_symmetry.space_group_name_H-M   'P 1'
#
loop_
_entity.id
_entity.type
_entity.pdbx_description
1 polymer ?
#
loop_
_entity_poly.entity_id
_entity_poly.type
_entity_poly.pdbx_seq_one_letter_code
_entity_poly.pdbx_strand_id
1 'polypeptide(L)'
;MSVTAKKQIKRRTWMMPAEVEVWYVLPAIRRELAKIMKTKSVPRIGEDGKKKEHKITQKEIAKMLGVTEPAITQYLLKKKGRRSRGDQVDIPEKFLSDLDKSADVMIKQYETGGANDDMFERMTFEINRVIKVMRDDGAMCDIHRKFSAHVKDKCSACDR
;
A
#
# COMPACT_ATOMS: atom_id res chain seq x y z
N MET A 1 -31.10 -27.89 -1.06
CA MET A 1 -30.80 -26.64 -1.79
C MET A 1 -30.59 -25.54 -0.76
N SER A 2 -29.42 -24.91 -0.69
CA SER A 2 -29.19 -23.74 0.16
C SER A 2 -28.37 -22.74 -0.64
N VAL A 3 -29.09 -21.81 -1.27
CA VAL A 3 -28.51 -20.66 -1.96
C VAL A 3 -28.20 -19.64 -0.87
N THR A 4 -27.04 -19.75 -0.25
CA THR A 4 -26.50 -18.67 0.58
C THR A 4 -26.17 -17.51 -0.35
N ALA A 5 -27.07 -16.52 -0.34
CA ALA A 5 -26.96 -15.27 -1.06
C ALA A 5 -25.58 -14.64 -0.79
N LYS A 6 -24.65 -14.80 -1.74
CA LYS A 6 -23.43 -14.00 -1.83
C LYS A 6 -23.90 -12.55 -1.90
N LYS A 7 -23.70 -11.79 -0.82
CA LYS A 7 -23.93 -10.34 -0.77
C LYS A 7 -23.29 -9.72 -2.01
N GLN A 8 -24.13 -9.42 -3.00
CA GLN A 8 -23.73 -8.84 -4.26
C GLN A 8 -23.14 -7.48 -3.92
N ILE A 9 -21.82 -7.36 -4.01
CA ILE A 9 -21.14 -6.08 -3.89
C ILE A 9 -21.82 -5.20 -4.94
N LYS A 10 -22.48 -4.11 -4.51
CA LYS A 10 -23.19 -3.16 -5.38
C LYS A 10 -22.23 -2.81 -6.52
N ARG A 11 -22.45 -3.40 -7.69
CA ARG A 11 -21.59 -3.25 -8.87
C ARG A 11 -21.66 -1.77 -9.22
N ARG A 12 -20.58 -1.03 -8.99
CA ARG A 12 -20.48 0.33 -9.49
C ARG A 12 -20.55 0.28 -11.01
N THR A 13 -21.07 1.35 -11.61
CA THR A 13 -20.84 1.70 -13.02
C THR A 13 -19.36 1.50 -13.37
N TRP A 14 -19.07 1.17 -14.62
CA TRP A 14 -17.71 0.95 -15.15
C TRP A 14 -16.67 1.88 -14.49
N MET A 15 -15.67 1.29 -13.83
CA MET A 15 -14.47 2.01 -13.36
C MET A 15 -13.27 1.64 -14.23
N MET A 16 -12.50 2.65 -14.62
CA MET A 16 -11.22 2.48 -15.28
C MET A 16 -10.18 1.87 -14.32
N PRO A 17 -9.19 1.12 -14.81
CA PRO A 17 -8.12 0.57 -13.96
C PRO A 17 -7.43 1.63 -13.08
N ALA A 18 -7.21 2.83 -13.61
CA ALA A 18 -6.63 3.95 -12.87
C ALA A 18 -7.52 4.43 -11.69
N GLU A 19 -8.84 4.40 -11.85
CA GLU A 19 -9.76 4.73 -10.73
C GLU A 19 -9.71 3.64 -9.66
N VAL A 20 -9.64 2.37 -10.06
CA VAL A 20 -9.46 1.24 -9.14
C VAL A 20 -8.14 1.38 -8.37
N GLU A 21 -7.08 1.77 -9.08
CA GLU A 21 -5.76 1.99 -8.52
C GLU A 21 -5.78 3.08 -7.45
N VAL A 22 -6.22 4.29 -7.80
CA VAL A 22 -6.23 5.45 -6.89
C VAL A 22 -7.16 5.22 -5.71
N TRP A 23 -8.32 4.59 -5.92
CA TRP A 23 -9.32 4.44 -4.86
C TRP A 23 -9.06 3.26 -3.93
N TYR A 24 -8.46 2.17 -4.41
CA TYR A 24 -8.39 0.92 -3.65
C TYR A 24 -6.99 0.36 -3.52
N VAL A 25 -6.21 0.31 -4.60
CA VAL A 25 -4.86 -0.29 -4.59
C VAL A 25 -3.87 0.62 -3.86
N LEU A 26 -3.83 1.91 -4.18
CA LEU A 26 -2.94 2.87 -3.54
C LEU A 26 -3.16 2.96 -2.01
N PRO A 27 -4.41 3.04 -1.50
CA PRO A 27 -4.66 2.94 -0.06
C PRO A 27 -4.26 1.60 0.56
N ALA A 28 -4.41 0.48 -0.16
CA ALA A 28 -3.98 -0.83 0.33
C ALA A 28 -2.44 -0.92 0.41
N ILE A 29 -1.71 -0.42 -0.59
CA ILE A 29 -0.24 -0.33 -0.58
C ILE A 29 0.23 0.51 0.60
N ARG A 30 -0.32 1.72 0.79
CA ARG A 30 0.05 2.59 1.93
C ARG A 30 -0.18 1.90 3.28
N ARG A 31 -1.27 1.14 3.42
CA ARG A 31 -1.56 0.37 4.63
C ARG A 31 -0.50 -0.71 4.87
N GLU A 32 -0.16 -1.50 3.84
CA GLU A 32 0.85 -2.56 4.00
C GLU A 32 2.25 -1.98 4.25
N LEU A 33 2.64 -0.90 3.58
CA LEU A 33 3.89 -0.17 3.88
C LEU A 33 3.92 0.30 5.33
N ALA A 34 2.85 0.90 5.84
CA ALA A 34 2.80 1.36 7.22
C ALA A 34 2.96 0.21 8.23
N LYS A 35 2.34 -0.96 7.97
CA LYS A 35 2.51 -2.14 8.82
C LYS A 35 3.94 -2.66 8.80
N ILE A 36 4.55 -2.76 7.61
CA ILE A 36 5.93 -3.21 7.43
C ILE A 36 6.88 -2.24 8.13
N MET A 37 6.81 -0.94 7.83
CA MET A 37 7.67 0.07 8.45
C MET A 37 7.56 0.05 9.98
N LYS A 38 6.38 -0.28 10.53
CA LYS A 38 6.20 -0.32 11.98
C LYS A 38 6.96 -1.45 12.68
N THR A 39 7.34 -2.51 11.96
CA THR A 39 8.16 -3.61 12.50
C THR A 39 9.66 -3.36 12.36
N LYS A 40 10.07 -2.37 11.56
CA LYS A 40 11.47 -2.05 11.28
C LYS A 40 12.11 -1.22 12.41
N SER A 41 13.41 -1.34 12.54
CA SER A 41 14.25 -0.51 13.40
C SER A 41 15.46 0.01 12.63
N VAL A 42 16.02 1.12 13.09
CA VAL A 42 17.20 1.77 12.52
C VAL A 42 18.21 2.11 13.62
N PRO A 43 19.52 1.98 13.35
CA PRO A 43 20.54 2.37 14.30
C PRO A 43 20.66 3.90 14.37
N ARG A 44 20.45 4.48 15.55
CA ARG A 44 20.68 5.92 15.81
C ARG A 44 21.66 6.10 16.95
N ILE A 45 22.39 7.21 16.94
CA ILE A 45 23.31 7.56 18.02
C ILE A 45 22.50 8.18 19.15
N GLY A 46 22.53 7.54 20.33
CA GLY A 46 21.93 8.07 21.55
C GLY A 46 22.79 9.19 22.16
N GLU A 47 22.24 9.85 23.18
CA GLU A 47 22.94 10.91 23.94
C GLU A 47 24.25 10.41 24.58
N ASP A 48 24.34 9.12 24.85
CA ASP A 48 25.53 8.44 25.36
C ASP A 48 26.57 8.12 24.27
N GLY A 49 26.39 8.62 23.04
CA GLY A 49 27.29 8.41 21.89
C GLY A 49 27.24 6.99 21.29
N LYS A 50 26.38 6.11 21.82
CA LYS A 50 26.27 4.71 21.38
C LYS A 50 25.21 4.54 20.31
N LYS A 51 25.48 3.68 19.32
CA LYS A 51 24.47 3.23 18.36
C LYS A 51 23.49 2.28 19.03
N LYS A 52 22.20 2.60 18.97
CA LYS A 52 21.09 1.79 19.48
C LYS A 52 20.05 1.60 18.39
N GLU A 53 19.32 0.49 18.44
CA GLU A 53 18.20 0.25 17.53
C GLU A 53 16.97 1.04 17.97
N HIS A 54 16.48 1.92 17.11
CA HIS A 54 15.27 2.71 17.33
C HIS A 54 14.17 2.21 16.40
N LYS A 55 12.99 1.91 16.97
CA LYS A 55 11.81 1.57 16.18
C LYS A 55 11.33 2.80 15.42
N ILE A 56 10.88 2.59 14.19
CA ILE A 56 10.20 3.64 13.43
C ILE A 56 8.88 4.01 14.12
N THR A 57 8.71 5.30 14.37
CA THR A 57 7.53 5.88 15.03
C THR A 57 6.39 6.11 14.03
N GLN A 58 5.15 6.19 14.51
CA GLN A 58 4.01 6.48 13.63
C GLN A 58 4.14 7.86 12.97
N LYS A 59 4.72 8.83 13.68
CA LYS A 59 5.03 10.17 13.17
C LYS A 59 5.97 10.15 11.99
N GLU A 60 7.02 9.34 12.05
CA GLU A 60 7.98 9.19 10.94
C GLU A 60 7.33 8.48 9.75
N ILE A 61 6.54 7.43 9.98
CA ILE A 61 5.78 6.75 8.92
C ILE A 61 4.81 7.72 8.25
N ALA A 62 4.09 8.53 9.02
CA ALA A 62 3.15 9.52 8.51
C ALA A 62 3.85 10.53 7.58
N LYS A 63 5.01 11.03 8.01
CA LYS A 63 5.86 11.92 7.20
C LYS A 63 6.36 11.25 5.92
N MET A 64 6.89 10.03 6.02
CA MET A 64 7.39 9.27 4.86
C MET A 64 6.29 8.96 3.83
N LEU A 65 5.05 8.71 4.28
CA LEU A 65 3.92 8.37 3.42
C LEU A 65 3.08 9.58 2.97
N GLY A 66 3.40 10.78 3.44
CA GLY A 66 2.64 12.00 3.14
C GLY A 66 1.18 11.94 3.63
N VAL A 67 0.96 11.34 4.80
CA VAL A 67 -0.37 11.21 5.42
C VAL A 67 -0.35 11.69 6.86
N THR A 68 -1.53 11.79 7.49
CA THR A 68 -1.63 12.20 8.89
C THR A 68 -1.33 11.03 9.84
N GLU A 69 -0.84 11.31 11.06
CA GLU A 69 -0.64 10.27 12.09
C GLU A 69 -1.92 9.45 12.38
N PRO A 70 -3.12 10.05 12.46
CA PRO A 70 -4.36 9.29 12.58
C PRO A 70 -4.58 8.30 11.43
N ALA A 71 -4.17 8.62 10.19
CA ALA A 71 -4.26 7.68 9.07
C ALA A 71 -3.37 6.45 9.31
N ILE A 72 -2.17 6.64 9.85
CA ILE A 72 -1.27 5.53 10.23
C ILE A 72 -1.89 4.69 11.35
N THR A 73 -2.45 5.33 12.38
CA THR A 73 -3.18 4.61 13.43
C THR A 73 -4.29 3.76 12.81
N GLN A 74 -5.08 4.31 11.88
CA GLN A 74 -6.14 3.56 11.19
C GLN A 74 -5.61 2.36 10.38
N TYR A 75 -4.46 2.51 9.71
CA TYR A 75 -3.80 1.43 8.97
C TYR A 75 -3.33 0.27 9.86
N LEU A 76 -2.84 0.60 11.06
CA LEU A 76 -2.28 -0.38 12.00
C LEU A 76 -3.34 -1.10 12.83
N LEU A 77 -4.56 -0.56 12.92
CA LEU A 77 -5.67 -1.24 13.59
C LEU A 77 -5.98 -2.59 12.93
N LYS A 78 -6.17 -3.64 13.74
CA LYS A 78 -6.57 -4.97 13.25
C LYS A 78 -7.81 -4.86 12.35
N LYS A 79 -7.79 -5.55 11.20
CA LYS A 79 -8.87 -5.56 10.22
C LYS A 79 -10.14 -6.14 10.83
N LYS A 80 -11.04 -5.28 11.33
CA LYS A 80 -12.41 -5.62 11.75
C LYS A 80 -13.37 -5.24 10.61
N GLY A 81 -13.47 -6.10 9.61
CA GLY A 81 -14.28 -5.85 8.41
C GLY A 81 -13.64 -4.86 7.41
N ARG A 82 -14.48 -4.22 6.59
CA ARG A 82 -14.07 -3.25 5.55
C ARG A 82 -14.37 -1.82 6.03
N ARG A 83 -13.38 -1.14 6.62
CA ARG A 83 -13.54 0.21 7.20
C ARG A 83 -13.13 1.30 6.23
N SER A 84 -12.19 1.00 5.33
CA SER A 84 -11.70 1.91 4.30
C SER A 84 -11.78 1.28 2.91
N ARG A 85 -11.51 2.07 1.85
CA ARG A 85 -11.38 1.55 0.49
C ARG A 85 -10.21 0.58 0.36
N GLY A 86 -9.08 0.87 1.02
CA GLY A 86 -7.94 -0.04 1.07
C GLY A 86 -8.31 -1.41 1.62
N ASP A 87 -9.25 -1.52 2.57
CA ASP A 87 -9.67 -2.82 3.16
C ASP A 87 -10.46 -3.71 2.21
N GLN A 88 -10.86 -3.19 1.05
CA GLN A 88 -11.54 -3.93 0.00
C GLN A 88 -10.56 -4.69 -0.90
N VAL A 89 -9.26 -4.38 -0.80
CA VAL A 89 -8.18 -5.03 -1.54
C VAL A 89 -7.16 -5.61 -0.56
N ASP A 90 -6.89 -6.90 -0.75
CA ASP A 90 -5.78 -7.59 -0.11
C ASP A 90 -4.65 -7.68 -1.14
N ILE A 91 -3.47 -7.19 -0.75
CA ILE A 91 -2.26 -7.26 -1.58
C ILE A 91 -1.78 -8.72 -1.56
N PRO A 92 -1.62 -9.38 -2.73
CA PRO A 92 -1.09 -10.75 -2.77
C PRO A 92 0.27 -10.88 -2.10
N GLU A 93 0.50 -11.98 -1.38
CA GLU A 93 1.71 -12.20 -0.57
C GLU A 93 3.00 -12.08 -1.38
N LYS A 94 2.98 -12.46 -2.66
CA LYS A 94 4.12 -12.34 -3.57
C LYS A 94 4.65 -10.91 -3.75
N PHE A 95 3.83 -9.88 -3.49
CA PHE A 95 4.27 -8.48 -3.57
C PHE A 95 4.75 -7.93 -2.22
N LEU A 96 4.62 -8.68 -1.12
CA LEU A 96 5.07 -8.23 0.19
C LEU A 96 6.60 -8.06 0.24
N SER A 97 7.36 -8.88 -0.49
CA SER A 97 8.82 -8.70 -0.62
C SER A 97 9.18 -7.42 -1.37
N ASP A 98 8.38 -7.01 -2.36
CA ASP A 98 8.59 -5.74 -3.07
C ASP A 98 8.28 -4.53 -2.19
N LEU A 99 7.22 -4.63 -1.37
CA LEU A 99 6.84 -3.63 -0.38
C LEU A 99 7.87 -3.52 0.74
N ASP A 100 8.44 -4.64 1.19
CA ASP A 100 9.48 -4.67 2.21
C ASP A 100 10.75 -3.95 1.75
N LYS A 101 11.20 -4.24 0.52
CA LYS A 101 12.32 -3.52 -0.13
C LYS A 101 12.02 -2.03 -0.27
N SER A 102 10.80 -1.67 -0.70
CA SER A 102 10.38 -0.27 -0.79
C SER A 102 10.44 0.42 0.58
N ALA A 103 9.98 -0.25 1.64
CA ALA A 103 10.01 0.29 2.99
C ALA A 103 11.44 0.55 3.47
N ASP A 104 12.37 -0.39 3.28
CA ASP A 104 13.78 -0.23 3.67
C ASP A 104 14.45 0.96 2.96
N VAL A 105 14.18 1.08 1.67
CA VAL A 105 14.66 2.19 0.85
C VAL A 105 14.11 3.54 1.32
N MET A 106 12.81 3.62 1.59
CA MET A 106 12.15 4.83 2.06
C MET A 106 12.64 5.24 3.44
N ILE A 107 12.81 4.27 4.33
CA ILE A 107 13.38 4.49 5.66
C ILE A 107 14.80 5.03 5.53
N LYS A 108 15.64 4.42 4.67
CA LYS A 108 17.00 4.91 4.43
C LYS A 108 17.02 6.36 3.94
N GLN A 109 16.16 6.70 2.97
CA GLN A 109 16.02 8.07 2.47
C GLN A 109 15.66 9.04 3.60
N TYR A 110 14.68 8.67 4.43
CA TYR A 110 14.23 9.47 5.57
C TYR A 110 15.33 9.67 6.63
N GLU A 111 16.10 8.63 6.95
CA GLU A 111 17.21 8.75 7.91
C GLU A 111 18.33 9.67 7.37
N THR A 112 18.53 9.74 6.05
CA THR A 112 19.56 10.59 5.44
C THR A 112 19.14 12.04 5.23
N GLY A 113 17.88 12.29 4.87
CA GLY A 113 17.41 13.62 4.41
C GLY A 113 16.18 14.17 5.14
N GLY A 114 15.56 13.38 6.02
CA GLY A 114 14.32 13.75 6.70
C GLY A 114 13.09 13.80 5.78
N ALA A 115 12.09 14.58 6.17
CA ALA A 115 10.86 14.79 5.41
C ALA A 115 10.97 16.03 4.52
N ASN A 116 11.63 15.88 3.38
CA ASN A 116 11.81 16.90 2.36
C ASN A 116 11.19 16.47 1.02
N ASP A 117 11.34 17.28 -0.03
CA ASP A 117 10.81 16.96 -1.37
C ASP A 117 11.40 15.65 -1.93
N ASP A 118 12.69 15.39 -1.70
CA ASP A 118 13.35 14.13 -2.11
C ASP A 118 12.67 12.89 -1.49
N MET A 119 12.16 13.01 -0.26
CA MET A 119 11.41 11.93 0.38
C MET A 119 10.11 11.62 -0.38
N PHE A 120 9.39 12.65 -0.84
CA PHE A 120 8.16 12.46 -1.59
C PHE A 120 8.41 11.95 -3.01
N GLU A 121 9.49 12.39 -3.66
CA GLU A 121 9.94 11.82 -4.92
C GLU A 121 10.27 10.33 -4.75
N ARG A 122 11.02 9.99 -3.69
CA ARG A 122 11.37 8.59 -3.41
C ARG A 122 10.15 7.74 -3.12
N MET A 123 9.26 8.20 -2.24
CA MET A 123 7.99 7.52 -1.97
C MET A 123 7.22 7.28 -3.27
N THR A 124 7.09 8.31 -4.11
CA THR A 124 6.35 8.25 -5.36
C THR A 124 6.96 7.22 -6.30
N PHE A 125 8.29 7.21 -6.44
CA PHE A 125 8.99 6.22 -7.24
C PHE A 125 8.74 4.79 -6.73
N GLU A 126 8.90 4.54 -5.43
CA GLU A 126 8.76 3.20 -4.86
C GLU A 126 7.32 2.66 -4.96
N ILE A 127 6.31 3.50 -4.72
CA ILE A 127 4.91 3.10 -4.87
C ILE A 127 4.57 2.81 -6.34
N ASN A 128 4.99 3.67 -7.27
CA ASN A 128 4.75 3.45 -8.70
C ASN A 128 5.48 2.20 -9.22
N ARG A 129 6.68 1.91 -8.73
CA ARG A 129 7.41 0.66 -9.03
C ARG A 129 6.58 -0.56 -8.64
N VAL A 130 6.04 -0.59 -7.41
CA VAL A 130 5.21 -1.69 -6.93
C VAL A 130 3.92 -1.82 -7.74
N ILE A 131 3.25 -0.70 -8.05
CA ILE A 131 2.04 -0.68 -8.88
C ILE A 131 2.34 -1.25 -10.27
N LYS A 132 3.47 -0.88 -10.88
CA LYS A 132 3.90 -1.41 -12.17
C LYS A 132 4.08 -2.92 -12.11
N VAL A 133 4.81 -3.43 -11.11
CA VAL A 133 5.01 -4.87 -10.91
C VAL A 133 3.67 -5.60 -10.74
N MET A 134 2.73 -5.04 -9.97
CA MET A 134 1.37 -5.58 -9.82
C MET A 134 0.55 -5.57 -11.13
N ARG A 135 0.81 -4.59 -12.01
CA ARG A 135 0.15 -4.47 -13.31
C ARG A 135 0.70 -5.50 -14.29
N ASP A 136 2.02 -5.58 -14.40
CA ASP A 136 2.74 -6.49 -15.30
C ASP A 136 2.46 -7.97 -14.97
N ASP A 137 2.25 -8.29 -13.69
CA ASP A 137 1.86 -9.62 -13.23
C ASP A 137 0.37 -9.96 -13.44
N GLY A 138 -0.47 -8.97 -13.75
CA GLY A 138 -1.92 -9.14 -13.96
C GLY A 138 -2.78 -9.05 -12.69
N ALA A 139 -2.17 -8.88 -11.51
CA ALA A 139 -2.92 -8.70 -10.26
C ALA A 139 -3.86 -7.48 -10.30
N MET A 140 -3.50 -6.41 -11.03
CA MET A 140 -4.39 -5.27 -11.25
C MET A 140 -5.68 -5.67 -11.98
N CYS A 141 -5.59 -6.58 -12.96
CA CYS A 141 -6.76 -7.09 -13.69
C CYS A 141 -7.69 -7.88 -12.77
N ASP A 142 -7.12 -8.70 -11.89
CA ASP A 142 -7.89 -9.47 -10.89
C ASP A 142 -8.63 -8.57 -9.92
N ILE A 143 -8.00 -7.47 -9.51
CA ILE A 143 -8.63 -6.45 -8.67
C ILE A 143 -9.72 -5.72 -9.46
N HIS A 144 -9.44 -5.30 -10.69
CA HIS A 144 -10.39 -4.60 -11.56
C HIS A 144 -11.68 -5.40 -11.79
N ARG A 145 -11.59 -6.72 -12.05
CA ARG A 145 -12.75 -7.61 -12.22
C ARG A 145 -13.64 -7.68 -10.97
N LYS A 146 -13.08 -7.49 -9.77
CA LYS A 146 -13.88 -7.45 -8.52
C LYS A 146 -14.75 -6.20 -8.41
N PHE A 147 -14.36 -5.14 -9.10
CA PHE A 147 -15.00 -3.82 -9.00
C PHE A 147 -15.81 -3.42 -10.23
N SER A 148 -15.47 -3.93 -11.42
CA SER A 148 -16.12 -3.62 -12.70
C SER A 148 -16.64 -4.90 -13.34
N ALA A 149 -17.97 -5.05 -13.37
CA ALA A 149 -18.61 -6.28 -13.84
C ALA A 149 -18.54 -6.54 -15.35
N HIS A 150 -18.23 -5.51 -16.14
CA HIS A 150 -18.13 -5.62 -17.60
C HIS A 150 -16.73 -6.03 -18.07
N VAL A 151 -15.77 -6.19 -17.15
CA VAL A 151 -14.42 -6.66 -17.48
C VAL A 151 -14.50 -8.14 -17.80
N LYS A 152 -14.15 -8.49 -19.04
CA LYS A 152 -14.12 -9.89 -19.51
C LYS A 152 -12.99 -10.66 -18.81
N ASP A 153 -13.16 -11.97 -18.68
CA ASP A 153 -12.10 -12.84 -18.14
C ASP A 153 -10.84 -12.76 -19.00
N LYS A 154 -11.00 -12.84 -20.33
CA LYS A 154 -9.95 -12.60 -21.33
C LYS A 154 -10.04 -11.17 -21.84
N CYS A 155 -9.47 -10.23 -21.09
CA CYS A 155 -9.36 -8.82 -21.46
C CYS A 155 -7.92 -8.53 -21.89
N SER A 156 -7.74 -7.86 -23.02
CA SER A 156 -6.43 -7.46 -23.58
C SER A 156 -6.25 -5.94 -23.70
N ALA A 157 -7.08 -5.17 -22.96
CA ALA A 157 -7.14 -3.72 -23.10
C ALA A 157 -5.85 -3.00 -22.65
N CYS A 158 -5.01 -3.67 -21.84
CA CYS A 158 -3.79 -3.11 -21.26
C CYS A 158 -2.52 -3.88 -21.68
N ASP A 159 -2.59 -4.75 -22.70
CA ASP A 159 -1.47 -5.60 -23.15
C ASP A 159 -0.40 -4.84 -23.97
N ARG A 160 -0.36 -3.50 -23.89
CA ARG A 160 0.46 -2.64 -24.75
C ARG A 160 1.51 -1.87 -23.95
#